data_AF-A0A7J8RAI7-F1
#
_entry.id   AF-A0A7J8RAI7-F1
#
_cell.length_a   1.000
_cell.length_b   1.000
_cell.length_c   1.000
_cell.angle_alpha   90.00
_cell.angle_beta   90.00
_cell.angle_gamma   90.00
#
_symmetry.space_group_name_H-M   'P 1'
#
loop_
_entity.id
_entity.type
_entity.pdbx_description
1 polymer ?
#
loop_
_entity_poly.entity_id
_entity_poly.type
_entity_poly.pdbx_seq_one_letter_code
_entity_poly.pdbx_strand_id
1 'polypeptide(L)'
;MSMRDSVSYNSMIDGYIKRGMIDLARELFDVIPLEKMFDRDLISWNTIINGFVKCGNIEDAQILFDKMLRYLDRFPLEAKS
;
A
#
# COMPACT_ATOMS: atom_id res chain seq x y z
N MET A 1 17.54 -10.80 7.33
CA MET A 1 16.11 -10.84 7.75
C MET A 1 15.24 -10.92 6.51
N SER A 2 14.34 -11.91 6.47
CA SER A 2 13.53 -12.37 5.33
C SER A 2 13.24 -11.34 4.23
N MET A 3 13.81 -11.59 3.06
CA MET A 3 13.55 -10.94 1.79
C MET A 3 12.16 -11.40 1.31
N ARG A 4 11.11 -10.83 1.89
CA ARG A 4 9.77 -10.92 1.29
C ARG A 4 9.70 -9.82 0.25
N ASP A 5 9.71 -10.20 -1.02
CA ASP A 5 9.67 -9.27 -2.15
C ASP A 5 8.34 -8.51 -2.18
N SER A 6 8.39 -7.27 -2.69
CA SER A 6 7.23 -6.39 -2.87
C SER A 6 6.05 -7.09 -3.55
N VAL A 7 6.33 -7.96 -4.51
CA VAL A 7 5.36 -8.77 -5.26
C VAL A 7 4.59 -9.75 -4.36
N SER A 8 5.26 -10.39 -3.40
CA SER A 8 4.60 -11.32 -2.48
C SER A 8 3.61 -10.61 -1.56
N TYR A 9 3.98 -9.43 -1.05
CA TYR A 9 3.07 -8.63 -0.23
C TYR A 9 1.88 -8.10 -1.02
N ASN A 10 2.09 -7.62 -2.24
CA ASN A 10 1.00 -7.13 -3.08
C ASN A 10 0.01 -8.25 -3.41
N SER A 11 0.52 -9.46 -3.66
CA SER A 11 -0.30 -10.66 -3.84
C SER A 11 -1.09 -11.03 -2.59
N MET A 12 -0.50 -10.91 -1.40
CA MET A 12 -1.21 -11.16 -0.13
C MET A 12 -2.27 -10.09 0.15
N ILE A 13 -1.95 -8.81 -0.04
CA ILE A 13 -2.87 -7.68 0.12
C ILE A 13 -4.06 -7.84 -0.83
N ASP A 14 -3.81 -8.10 -2.12
CA ASP A 14 -4.85 -8.37 -3.12
C ASP A 14 -5.70 -9.60 -2.76
N GLY A 15 -5.07 -10.66 -2.25
CA GLY A 15 -5.76 -11.86 -1.77
C GLY A 15 -6.70 -11.58 -0.60
N TYR A 16 -6.29 -10.75 0.37
CA TYR A 16 -7.13 -10.33 1.49
C TYR A 16 -8.28 -9.43 1.04
N ILE A 17 -8.01 -8.45 0.18
CA ILE A 17 -9.03 -7.57 -0.42
C ILE A 17 -10.10 -8.38 -1.14
N LYS A 18 -9.72 -9.33 -2.00
CA LYS A 18 -10.65 -10.19 -2.74
C LYS A 18 -11.54 -11.05 -1.85
N ARG A 19 -11.10 -11.32 -0.62
CA ARG A 19 -11.86 -12.07 0.40
C ARG A 19 -12.65 -11.15 1.35
N GLY A 20 -12.62 -9.83 1.13
CA GLY A 20 -13.24 -8.84 2.02
C GLY A 20 -12.53 -8.67 3.36
N MET A 21 -11.34 -9.24 3.53
CA MET A 21 -10.57 -9.21 4.77
C MET A 21 -9.69 -7.95 4.81
N ILE A 22 -10.31 -6.78 4.70
CA ILE A 22 -9.60 -5.51 4.52
C ILE A 22 -8.75 -5.13 5.75
N ASP A 23 -9.17 -5.54 6.95
CA ASP A 23 -8.42 -5.29 8.19
C ASP A 23 -7.07 -6.01 8.19
N LEU A 24 -7.04 -7.27 7.74
CA LEU A 24 -5.79 -8.03 7.58
C LEU A 24 -4.90 -7.45 6.47
N ALA A 25 -5.50 -6.98 5.38
CA ALA A 25 -4.77 -6.26 4.34
C ALA A 25 -4.09 -5.01 4.91
N ARG A 26 -4.77 -4.31 5.82
CA ARG A 26 -4.27 -3.09 6.46
C ARG A 26 -3.17 -3.37 7.48
N GLU A 27 -3.36 -4.37 8.35
CA GLU A 27 -2.32 -4.79 9.29
C GLU A 27 -1.05 -5.19 8.55
N LEU A 28 -1.18 -5.97 7.47
CA LEU A 28 -0.03 -6.36 6.67
C LEU A 28 0.66 -5.14 6.02
N PHE A 29 -0.12 -4.14 5.59
CA PHE A 29 0.40 -2.89 5.03
C PHE A 29 1.17 -2.07 6.06
N ASP A 30 0.62 -1.93 7.27
CA ASP A 30 1.20 -1.11 8.35
C ASP A 30 2.46 -1.75 8.98
N VAL A 31 2.58 -3.09 8.92
CA VAL A 31 3.79 -3.82 9.40
C VAL A 31 5.01 -3.63 8.48
N ILE A 32 4.80 -3.16 7.25
CA ILE A 32 5.90 -2.91 6.31
C ILE A 32 6.58 -1.58 6.66
N PRO A 33 7.89 -1.57 7.00
CA PRO A 33 8.59 -0.32 7.27
C PRO A 33 8.54 0.61 6.06
N LEU A 34 8.31 1.92 6.30
CA LEU A 34 8.29 2.95 5.25
C LEU A 34 9.55 2.94 4.39
N GLU A 35 10.72 2.64 4.98
CA GLU A 35 11.99 2.50 4.25
C GLU A 35 11.98 1.34 3.24
N LYS A 36 11.21 0.27 3.51
CA LYS A 36 10.97 -0.83 2.57
C LYS A 36 9.79 -0.59 1.63
N MET A 37 9.03 0.49 1.84
CA MET A 37 8.04 0.98 0.87
C MET A 37 8.68 1.80 -0.24
N PHE A 38 9.91 2.30 -0.07
CA PHE A 38 10.65 3.00 -1.13
C PHE A 38 10.83 2.11 -2.38
N ASP A 39 11.10 0.81 -2.18
CA ASP A 39 11.15 -0.20 -3.26
C ASP A 39 9.76 -0.68 -3.74
N ARG A 40 8.70 -0.19 -3.09
CA ARG A 40 7.29 -0.49 -3.39
C ARG A 40 6.63 0.77 -3.93
N ASP A 41 7.07 1.16 -5.12
CA ASP A 41 6.51 2.24 -5.92
C ASP A 41 4.96 2.23 -5.92
N LEU A 42 4.37 3.35 -6.35
CA LEU A 42 2.93 3.66 -6.46
C LEU A 42 1.93 2.51 -6.68
N ILE A 43 2.34 1.43 -7.36
CA ILE A 43 1.55 0.21 -7.53
C ILE A 43 0.99 -0.32 -6.20
N SER A 44 1.80 -0.38 -5.15
CA SER A 44 1.37 -0.98 -3.87
C SER A 44 0.34 -0.10 -3.15
N TRP A 45 0.55 1.22 -3.17
CA TRP A 45 -0.41 2.21 -2.68
C TRP A 45 -1.72 2.14 -3.46
N ASN A 46 -1.65 2.08 -4.80
CA ASN A 46 -2.83 1.97 -5.64
C ASN A 46 -3.60 0.66 -5.40
N THR A 47 -2.90 -0.46 -5.18
CA THR A 47 -3.55 -1.75 -4.87
C THR A 47 -4.36 -1.67 -3.59
N ILE A 48 -3.79 -1.11 -2.51
CA ILE A 48 -4.52 -1.06 -1.23
C ILE A 48 -5.65 -0.02 -1.25
N ILE A 49 -5.42 1.17 -1.83
CA ILE A 49 -6.45 2.21 -1.97
C ILE A 49 -7.64 1.68 -2.77
N ASN A 50 -7.37 1.04 -3.92
CA ASN A 50 -8.42 0.42 -4.73
C ASN A 50 -9.15 -0.71 -3.98
N GLY A 51 -8.44 -1.46 -3.13
CA GLY A 51 -9.04 -2.46 -2.28
C GLY A 51 -10.05 -1.88 -1.29
N PHE A 52 -9.66 -0.83 -0.57
CA PHE A 52 -10.55 -0.12 0.34
C PHE A 52 -11.77 0.45 -0.37
N VAL A 53 -11.59 1.05 -1.56
CA VAL A 53 -12.70 1.56 -2.39
C VAL A 53 -13.66 0.44 -2.79
N LYS A 54 -13.14 -0.71 -3.25
CA LYS A 54 -13.97 -1.86 -3.65
C LYS A 54 -14.73 -2.50 -2.49
N CYS A 55 -14.19 -2.42 -1.27
CA CYS A 55 -14.86 -2.86 -0.06
C CYS A 55 -15.88 -1.84 0.49
N GLY A 56 -16.06 -0.68 -0.17
CA GLY A 56 -16.95 0.38 0.28
C GLY A 56 -16.40 1.24 1.43
N ASN A 57 -15.15 1.01 1.82
CA ASN A 57 -14.49 1.76 2.89
C ASN A 57 -13.71 2.95 2.30
N ILE A 58 -14.46 3.98 1.94
CA ILE A 58 -13.94 5.17 1.24
C ILE A 58 -13.11 6.06 2.16
N GLU A 59 -13.45 6.13 3.45
CA GLU A 59 -12.75 6.97 4.42
C GLU A 59 -11.30 6.51 4.61
N ASP A 60 -11.08 5.21 4.81
CA ASP A 60 -9.72 4.66 4.91
C ASP A 60 -8.94 4.77 3.60
N ALA A 61 -9.61 4.66 2.45
CA ALA A 61 -8.99 4.89 1.15
C ALA A 61 -8.46 6.33 1.01
N GLN A 62 -9.24 7.32 1.46
CA GLN A 62 -8.85 8.73 1.46
C GLN A 62 -7.66 8.98 2.40
N ILE A 63 -7.70 8.44 3.62
CA ILE A 63 -6.59 8.57 4.57
C ILE A 63 -5.29 8.00 3.99
N LEU A 64 -5.36 6.86 3.30
CA LEU A 64 -4.20 6.26 2.65
C LEU A 64 -3.71 7.09 1.46
N PHE A 65 -4.61 7.66 0.66
CA PHE A 65 -4.26 8.55 -0.43
C PHE A 65 -3.55 9.81 0.06
N ASP A 66 -4.05 10.45 1.12
CA ASP A 66 -3.42 11.62 1.73
C ASP A 66 -2.02 11.32 2.28
N LYS A 67 -1.84 10.13 2.89
CA LYS A 67 -0.51 9.65 3.31
C LYS A 67 0.42 9.46 2.13
N MET A 68 -0.06 8.90 1.02
CA MET A 68 0.72 8.75 -0.21
C MET A 68 1.15 10.11 -0.76
N LEU A 69 0.25 11.09 -0.81
CA LEU A 69 0.57 12.44 -1.29
C LEU A 69 1.62 13.13 -0.43
N ARG A 70 1.49 13.06 0.90
CA ARG A 70 2.51 13.62 1.83
C ARG A 70 3.86 12.93 1.68
N TYR A 71 3.86 11.63 1.38
CA TYR A 71 5.09 10.89 1.10
C TYR A 71 5.75 11.37 -0.20
N LEU A 72 4.98 11.52 -1.28
CA LEU A 72 5.47 12.03 -2.57
C LEU A 72 5.93 13.49 -2.51
N ASP A 73 5.31 14.32 -1.66
CA ASP A 73 5.73 15.70 -1.42
C ASP A 73 7.09 15.77 -0.71
N ARG A 74 7.33 14.84 0.25
CA ARG A 74 8.59 14.74 1.00
C ARG A 74 9.74 14.14 0.19
N PHE A 75 9.42 13.29 -0.78
CA PHE A 75 10.36 12.65 -1.69
C PHE A 75 9.92 12.94 -3.13
N PRO A 76 10.15 14.17 -3.62
CA PRO A 76 9.86 14.49 -5.01
C PRO A 76 10.59 13.48 -5.91
N LEU A 77 9.94 13.09 -7.00
CA LEU A 77 10.36 12.05 -7.95
C LEU A 77 11.66 12.39 -8.72
N GLU A 78 12.73 12.81 -8.03
CA GLU A 78 14.07 12.98 -8.55
C GLU A 78 14.92 11.74 -8.27
N ALA A 79 14.55 10.59 -8.83
CA ALA A 79 15.46 9.44 -8.95
C ALA A 79 14.90 8.35 -9.88
N LYS A 80 14.44 8.72 -11.08
CA LYS A 80 14.38 7.78 -12.21
C LYS A 80 14.90 8.49 -13.47
N SER A 81 16.21 8.74 -13.50
CA SER A 81 16.98 8.86 -14.74
C SER A 81 17.70 7.54 -14.99
#